data_AF-A0A0Q8XIA3-F1
#
_entry.id   AF-A0A0Q8XIA3-F1
#
_cell.length_a   1.000
_cell.length_b   1.000
_cell.length_c   1.000
_cell.angle_alpha   90.00
_cell.angle_beta   90.00
_cell.angle_gamma   90.00
#
_symmetry.space_group_name_H-M   'P 1'
#
loop_
_entity.id
_entity.type
_entity.pdbx_description
1 polymer ?
#
loop_
_entity_poly.entity_id
_entity_poly.type
_entity_poly.pdbx_seq_one_letter_code
_entity_poly.pdbx_strand_id
1 'polypeptide(L)'
;MTRTPAFLLARLFPLAFAALLAGCAGRADVYEKHLRSEDANPADAVLTLDVAFARAPDHDPKSMVYGSATPRVEFSGYPSIDVPFYQKGLGFELGVLGDPRALLALPYPSPKTDSSTAKLKIFGQRLDARHYRFLVLPRPGWNSLDSFQVAFAINGRREGMTFAYSTKAVCDSSFDVTTPTYGFAMSVSASFPGGKPGCLKACDARPGYPGHCAFFTGFTTVPGL
;
A
#
# COMPACT_ATOMS: atom_id res chain seq x y z
N MET A 1 -13.14 -33.86 -59.17
CA MET A 1 -13.83 -34.07 -57.87
C MET A 1 -12.77 -34.64 -56.93
N THR A 2 -12.38 -34.10 -55.78
CA THR A 2 -13.10 -33.31 -54.77
C THR A 2 -12.07 -32.73 -53.77
N ARG A 3 -12.16 -31.40 -53.58
CA ARG A 3 -12.00 -30.58 -52.36
C ARG A 3 -10.93 -30.93 -51.30
N THR A 4 -9.94 -30.02 -51.23
CA THR A 4 -9.10 -29.62 -50.09
C THR A 4 -9.89 -29.42 -48.77
N PRO A 5 -9.38 -29.86 -47.60
CA PRO A 5 -9.96 -29.54 -46.30
C PRO A 5 -9.20 -28.37 -45.65
N ALA A 6 -9.50 -27.13 -46.05
CA ALA A 6 -8.94 -25.92 -45.43
C ALA A 6 -9.70 -25.47 -44.15
N PHE A 7 -10.68 -26.25 -43.67
CA PHE A 7 -11.64 -25.78 -42.66
C PHE A 7 -11.39 -26.21 -41.22
N LEU A 8 -10.38 -27.04 -40.94
CA LEU A 8 -10.12 -27.56 -39.58
C LEU A 8 -9.13 -26.74 -38.76
N LEU A 9 -8.25 -25.95 -39.40
CA LEU A 9 -7.26 -25.12 -38.69
C LEU A 9 -7.82 -23.80 -38.11
N ALA A 10 -8.96 -23.32 -38.61
CA ALA A 10 -9.50 -22.01 -38.22
C ALA A 10 -10.27 -22.02 -36.88
N ARG A 11 -10.61 -23.19 -36.32
CA ARG A 11 -11.37 -23.30 -35.05
C ARG A 11 -10.51 -23.47 -33.80
N LEU A 12 -9.21 -23.74 -33.95
CA LEU A 12 -8.28 -23.92 -32.81
C LEU A 12 -7.61 -22.61 -32.37
N PHE A 13 -7.59 -21.58 -33.22
CA PHE A 13 -6.98 -20.29 -32.92
C PHE A 13 -7.68 -19.46 -31.83
N PRO A 14 -9.03 -19.38 -31.73
CA PRO A 14 -9.65 -18.51 -30.73
C PRO A 14 -9.55 -19.06 -29.29
N LEU A 15 -9.41 -20.38 -29.11
CA LEU A 15 -9.24 -21.00 -27.79
C LEU A 15 -7.82 -20.79 -27.23
N ALA A 16 -6.80 -20.75 -28.10
CA ALA A 16 -5.42 -20.46 -27.69
C ALA A 16 -5.25 -19.00 -27.24
N PHE A 17 -5.96 -18.06 -27.88
CA PHE A 17 -5.91 -16.64 -27.50
C PHE A 17 -6.61 -16.34 -26.17
N ALA A 18 -7.71 -17.03 -25.86
CA ALA A 18 -8.38 -16.90 -24.57
C ALA A 18 -7.51 -17.43 -23.41
N ALA A 19 -6.77 -18.53 -23.61
CA ALA A 19 -5.83 -19.05 -22.63
C ALA A 19 -4.59 -18.13 -22.45
N LEU A 20 -4.14 -17.45 -23.51
CA LEU A 20 -3.05 -16.47 -23.45
C LEU A 20 -3.47 -15.17 -22.74
N LEU A 21 -4.72 -14.73 -22.89
CA LEU A 21 -5.26 -13.54 -22.20
C LEU A 21 -5.61 -13.81 -20.73
N ALA A 22 -5.96 -15.06 -20.38
CA ALA A 22 -6.17 -15.46 -18.98
C ALA A 22 -4.85 -15.68 -18.21
N GLY A 23 -3.72 -15.83 -18.91
CA GLY A 23 -2.40 -16.11 -18.33
C GLY A 23 -1.69 -14.94 -17.64
N CYS A 24 -2.21 -13.71 -17.75
CA CYS A 24 -1.59 -12.51 -17.19
C CYS A 24 -2.40 -11.83 -16.07
N ALA A 25 -3.46 -12.46 -15.55
CA ALA A 25 -3.98 -12.15 -14.22
C ALA A 25 -3.07 -12.81 -13.18
N GLY A 26 -1.79 -12.44 -13.21
CA GLY A 26 -0.72 -13.07 -12.45
C GLY A 26 -0.93 -12.89 -10.95
N ARG A 27 -1.33 -13.99 -10.30
CA ARG A 27 -1.06 -14.32 -8.89
C ARG A 27 -1.54 -13.26 -7.88
N ALA A 28 -2.79 -13.40 -7.44
CA ALA A 28 -3.25 -12.87 -6.15
C ALA A 28 -2.47 -13.46 -4.94
N ASP A 29 -1.68 -14.52 -5.16
CA ASP A 29 -0.87 -15.21 -4.15
C ASP A 29 0.45 -14.50 -3.76
N VAL A 30 0.72 -13.29 -4.25
CA VAL A 30 1.89 -12.52 -3.79
C VAL A 30 1.57 -11.85 -2.44
N TYR A 31 1.51 -12.71 -1.42
CA TYR A 31 1.73 -12.48 0.00
C TYR A 31 1.00 -11.27 0.62
N GLU A 32 -0.16 -11.54 1.21
CA GLU A 32 -0.73 -10.81 2.37
C GLU A 32 0.12 -11.01 3.65
N LYS A 33 1.42 -11.27 3.53
CA LYS A 33 2.24 -11.47 4.71
C LYS A 33 2.57 -10.11 5.28
N HIS A 34 1.94 -9.78 6.40
CA HIS A 34 2.49 -8.79 7.29
C HIS A 34 3.95 -9.16 7.63
N LEU A 35 4.79 -8.17 7.88
CA LEU A 35 6.22 -8.36 8.04
C LEU A 35 6.66 -7.81 9.38
N ARG A 36 7.73 -8.37 9.96
CA ARG A 36 8.44 -7.70 11.05
C ARG A 36 9.64 -6.97 10.46
N SER A 37 9.93 -5.80 11.03
CA SER A 37 11.07 -4.99 10.57
C SER A 37 12.40 -5.71 10.79
N GLU A 38 12.49 -6.57 11.82
CA GLU A 38 13.68 -7.39 12.10
C GLU A 38 13.94 -8.51 11.07
N ASP A 39 12.90 -8.96 10.36
CA ASP A 39 12.99 -10.02 9.34
C ASP A 39 13.27 -9.46 7.94
N ALA A 40 13.17 -8.14 7.76
CA ALA A 40 13.31 -7.47 6.48
C ALA A 40 14.75 -7.01 6.22
N ASN A 41 15.17 -7.07 4.95
CA ASN A 41 16.47 -6.56 4.53
C ASN A 41 16.45 -5.01 4.47
N PRO A 42 17.28 -4.29 5.25
CA PRO A 42 17.31 -2.83 5.26
C PRO A 42 17.62 -2.20 3.90
N ALA A 43 18.32 -2.92 3.00
CA ALA A 43 18.65 -2.41 1.67
C ALA A 43 17.44 -2.27 0.74
N ASP A 44 16.35 -3.01 1.03
CA ASP A 44 15.13 -3.01 0.24
C ASP A 44 14.09 -1.98 0.73
N ALA A 45 14.39 -1.30 1.85
CA ALA A 45 13.50 -0.28 2.41
C ALA A 45 13.52 1.01 1.60
N VAL A 46 12.36 1.65 1.45
CA VAL A 46 12.26 3.01 0.91
C VAL A 46 12.73 4.04 1.93
N LEU A 47 12.44 3.79 3.21
CA LEU A 47 12.96 4.53 4.35
C LEU A 47 12.97 3.66 5.62
N THR A 48 13.88 3.99 6.51
CA THR A 48 13.87 3.51 7.91
C THR A 48 13.29 4.60 8.79
N LEU A 49 12.28 4.26 9.58
CA LEU A 49 11.63 5.17 10.52
C LEU A 49 11.96 4.73 11.94
N ASP A 50 12.63 5.57 12.70
CA ASP A 50 12.82 5.41 14.13
C ASP A 50 11.76 6.26 14.87
N VAL A 51 11.12 5.64 15.85
CA VAL A 51 10.04 6.23 16.64
C VAL A 51 10.35 6.12 18.11
N ALA A 52 10.36 7.25 18.81
CA ALA A 52 10.48 7.34 20.26
C ALA A 52 9.14 7.77 20.86
N PHE A 53 8.44 6.86 21.54
CA PHE A 53 7.20 7.20 22.23
C PHE A 53 7.52 7.87 23.57
N ALA A 54 6.84 8.96 23.93
CA ALA A 54 7.02 9.58 25.25
C ALA A 54 6.68 8.59 26.39
N ARG A 55 5.65 7.76 26.15
CA ARG A 55 5.21 6.67 27.02
C ARG A 55 5.31 5.34 26.27
N ALA A 56 5.76 4.29 26.96
CA ALA A 56 5.87 2.96 26.38
C ALA A 56 4.52 2.48 25.82
N PRO A 57 4.45 2.09 24.53
CA PRO A 57 3.25 1.48 23.97
C PRO A 57 3.08 0.06 24.51
N ASP A 58 1.85 -0.43 24.42
CA ASP A 58 1.53 -1.82 24.66
C ASP A 58 2.28 -2.68 23.64
N HIS A 59 3.07 -3.63 24.15
CA HIS A 59 3.86 -4.53 23.33
C HIS A 59 3.30 -5.95 23.44
N ASP A 60 2.49 -6.34 22.45
CA ASP A 60 1.84 -7.65 22.39
C ASP A 60 1.96 -8.26 20.98
N PRO A 61 3.18 -8.52 20.47
CA PRO A 61 3.37 -9.12 19.17
C PRO A 61 2.94 -10.60 19.20
N LYS A 62 2.02 -10.98 18.32
CA LYS A 62 1.53 -12.35 18.16
C LYS A 62 1.85 -12.85 16.76
N SER A 63 2.27 -14.10 16.67
CA SER A 63 2.44 -14.82 15.40
C SER A 63 1.57 -16.07 15.41
N MET A 64 0.71 -16.22 14.43
CA MET A 64 -0.13 -17.40 14.24
C MET A 64 0.32 -18.11 12.95
N VAL A 65 0.55 -19.41 13.03
CA VAL A 65 0.96 -20.23 11.88
C VAL A 65 -0.20 -21.14 11.48
N TYR A 66 -0.60 -21.07 10.22
CA TYR A 66 -1.70 -21.83 9.64
C TYR A 66 -1.21 -22.79 8.56
N GLY A 67 -1.82 -23.97 8.48
CA GLY A 67 -1.56 -24.98 7.44
C GLY A 67 -0.33 -25.87 7.70
N SER A 68 -0.35 -27.09 7.16
CA SER A 68 0.70 -28.10 7.35
C SER A 68 1.64 -28.29 6.14
N ALA A 69 1.16 -28.04 4.92
CA ALA A 69 1.95 -28.22 3.69
C ALA A 69 2.62 -26.92 3.20
N THR A 70 1.98 -25.77 3.40
CA THR A 70 2.49 -24.43 3.09
C THR A 70 2.19 -23.49 4.26
N PRO A 71 3.14 -23.29 5.19
CA PRO A 71 2.86 -22.52 6.40
C PRO A 71 2.59 -21.04 6.06
N ARG A 72 1.39 -20.56 6.39
CA ARG A 72 1.00 -19.15 6.36
C ARG A 72 1.21 -18.57 7.76
N VAL A 73 2.04 -17.54 7.86
CA VAL A 73 2.29 -16.83 9.13
C VAL A 73 1.54 -15.51 9.11
N GLU A 74 0.69 -15.29 10.11
CA GLU A 74 0.01 -14.02 10.34
C GLU A 74 0.55 -13.36 11.59
N PHE A 75 0.75 -12.05 11.51
CA PHE A 75 1.26 -11.25 12.61
C PHE A 75 0.18 -10.27 13.09
N SER A 76 0.07 -10.08 14.40
CA SER A 76 -0.80 -9.07 15.00
C SER A 76 -0.14 -8.45 16.24
N GLY A 77 -0.69 -7.35 16.73
CA GLY A 77 -0.14 -6.63 17.88
C GLY A 77 0.22 -5.18 17.58
N TYR A 78 0.98 -4.58 18.51
CA TYR A 78 1.46 -3.22 18.43
C TYR A 78 2.92 -3.12 18.92
N PRO A 79 3.65 -2.07 18.52
CA PRO A 79 3.31 -1.08 17.49
C PRO A 79 3.58 -1.59 16.06
N SER A 80 2.83 -1.07 15.08
CA SER A 80 2.93 -1.45 13.66
C SER A 80 2.77 -0.24 12.73
N ILE A 81 3.28 -0.32 11.51
CA ILE A 81 2.96 0.63 10.43
C ILE A 81 2.00 -0.02 9.45
N ASP A 82 0.94 0.70 9.11
CA ASP A 82 0.00 0.34 8.06
C ASP A 82 0.31 1.16 6.79
N VAL A 83 0.73 0.48 5.72
CA VAL A 83 1.02 1.09 4.42
C VAL A 83 -0.11 0.77 3.43
N PRO A 84 -0.88 1.77 2.97
CA PRO A 84 -1.88 1.57 1.94
C PRO A 84 -1.22 1.42 0.56
N PHE A 85 -1.67 0.41 -0.17
CA PHE A 85 -1.27 0.12 -1.55
C PHE A 85 -2.50 0.10 -2.45
N TYR A 86 -2.33 0.69 -3.64
CA TYR A 86 -3.35 0.75 -4.68
C TYR A 86 -2.85 0.06 -5.94
N GLN A 87 -3.68 -0.80 -6.51
CA GLN A 87 -3.41 -1.39 -7.81
C GLN A 87 -3.86 -0.43 -8.90
N LYS A 88 -3.01 -0.17 -9.90
CA LYS A 88 -3.46 0.49 -11.14
C LYS A 88 -4.09 -0.60 -12.01
N GLY A 89 -5.33 -0.37 -12.44
CA GLY A 89 -6.07 -1.26 -13.33
C GLY A 89 -6.31 -0.63 -14.70
N LEU A 90 -6.87 -1.43 -15.60
CA LEU A 90 -7.58 -0.93 -16.78
C LEU A 90 -9.04 -1.27 -16.56
N GLY A 91 -9.85 -0.25 -16.32
CA GLY A 91 -11.28 -0.42 -16.20
C GLY A 91 -11.94 -0.11 -17.54
N PHE A 92 -12.92 -0.91 -17.93
CA PHE A 92 -13.74 -0.61 -19.09
C PHE A 92 -14.91 0.26 -18.66
N GLU A 93 -14.99 1.49 -19.16
CA GLU A 93 -16.22 2.28 -19.07
C GLU A 93 -17.04 2.08 -20.33
N LEU A 94 -18.35 1.95 -20.16
CA LEU A 94 -19.28 1.95 -21.27
C LEU A 94 -19.47 3.41 -21.70
N GLY A 95 -18.73 3.82 -22.73
CA GLY A 95 -19.02 5.05 -23.45
C GLY A 95 -20.24 4.84 -24.33
N VAL A 96 -21.19 5.77 -24.31
CA VAL A 96 -22.33 5.76 -25.23
C VAL A 96 -21.95 6.61 -26.43
N LEU A 97 -21.71 5.98 -27.58
CA LEU A 97 -21.50 6.67 -28.85
C LEU A 97 -22.56 6.19 -29.84
N GLY A 98 -23.44 7.09 -30.28
CA GLY A 98 -24.45 6.80 -31.28
C GLY A 98 -25.59 7.82 -31.30
N ASP A 99 -26.20 7.99 -32.47
CA ASP A 99 -27.44 8.74 -32.73
C ASP A 99 -28.53 8.30 -31.71
N PRO A 100 -29.32 9.19 -31.08
CA PRO A 100 -30.22 8.88 -29.95
C PRO A 100 -31.29 7.80 -30.18
N ARG A 101 -31.36 7.21 -31.38
CA ARG A 101 -32.23 6.09 -31.74
C ARG A 101 -31.53 4.72 -31.74
N ALA A 102 -30.20 4.67 -31.65
CA ALA A 102 -29.41 3.44 -31.60
C ALA A 102 -28.16 3.65 -30.72
N LEU A 103 -28.35 3.60 -29.40
CA LEU A 103 -27.25 3.70 -28.44
C LEU A 103 -26.50 2.35 -28.40
N LEU A 104 -25.29 2.30 -28.98
CA LEU A 104 -24.36 1.20 -28.73
C LEU A 104 -23.47 1.57 -27.54
N ALA A 105 -23.59 0.81 -26.46
CA ALA A 105 -22.65 0.86 -25.35
C ALA A 105 -21.37 0.14 -25.77
N LEU A 106 -20.33 0.89 -26.13
CA LEU A 106 -19.04 0.32 -26.49
C LEU A 106 -18.12 0.33 -25.27
N PRO A 107 -17.56 -0.81 -24.85
CA PRO A 107 -16.55 -0.82 -23.81
C PRO A 107 -15.29 -0.14 -24.36
N TYR A 108 -14.95 1.02 -23.82
CA TYR A 108 -13.68 1.69 -24.13
C TYR A 108 -12.72 1.48 -22.96
N PRO A 109 -11.47 1.04 -23.21
CA PRO A 109 -10.47 0.88 -22.16
C PRO A 109 -10.11 2.26 -21.61
N SER A 110 -10.50 2.52 -20.36
CA SER A 110 -10.13 3.74 -19.65
C SER A 110 -9.06 3.41 -18.61
N PRO A 111 -8.04 4.25 -18.43
CA PRO A 111 -7.15 4.13 -17.29
C PRO A 111 -7.99 4.30 -16.02
N LYS A 112 -8.27 3.20 -15.31
CA LYS A 112 -8.90 3.26 -14.01
C LYS A 112 -7.90 2.85 -12.95
N THR A 113 -7.76 3.69 -11.94
CA THR A 113 -7.26 3.21 -10.65
C THR A 113 -8.38 2.36 -10.02
N ASP A 114 -8.56 1.13 -10.49
CA ASP A 114 -9.45 0.18 -9.82
C ASP A 114 -8.96 0.02 -8.37
N SER A 115 -9.82 0.43 -7.45
CA SER A 115 -9.49 0.75 -6.06
C SER A 115 -9.33 -0.49 -5.19
N SER A 116 -8.67 -1.54 -5.66
CA SER A 116 -8.29 -2.60 -4.74
C SER A 116 -7.31 -1.98 -3.75
N THR A 117 -7.72 -1.92 -2.48
CA THR A 117 -6.88 -1.42 -1.39
C THR A 117 -6.33 -2.62 -0.66
N ALA A 118 -5.01 -2.80 -0.73
CA ALA A 118 -4.33 -3.73 0.15
C ALA A 118 -3.56 -2.94 1.20
N LYS A 119 -3.47 -3.48 2.43
CA LYS A 119 -2.70 -2.89 3.51
C LYS A 119 -1.58 -3.82 3.90
N LEU A 120 -0.34 -3.34 3.79
CA LEU A 120 0.81 -4.02 4.36
C LEU A 120 0.97 -3.53 5.80
N LYS A 121 0.99 -4.46 6.75
CA LYS A 121 1.37 -4.17 8.14
C LYS A 121 2.82 -4.55 8.36
N ILE A 122 3.56 -3.63 8.94
CA ILE A 122 4.98 -3.80 9.27
C ILE A 122 5.13 -3.61 10.78
N PHE A 123 5.45 -4.67 11.50
CA PHE A 123 5.65 -4.64 12.95
C PHE A 123 7.04 -4.06 13.27
N GLY A 124 7.09 -3.13 14.21
CA GLY A 124 8.34 -2.46 14.57
C GLY A 124 9.29 -3.39 15.29
N GLN A 125 10.57 -3.32 14.96
CA GLN A 125 11.64 -3.88 15.77
C GLN A 125 11.71 -3.05 17.06
N ARG A 126 11.61 -3.73 18.20
CA ARG A 126 11.74 -3.08 19.51
C ARG A 126 13.22 -2.87 19.83
N LEU A 127 13.66 -1.62 19.95
CA LEU A 127 15.02 -1.28 20.39
C LEU A 127 15.09 -1.21 21.92
N ASP A 128 14.08 -0.59 22.54
CA ASP A 128 13.85 -0.64 23.99
C ASP A 128 12.36 -0.51 24.34
N ALA A 129 11.99 -0.14 25.57
CA ALA A 129 10.59 0.00 25.96
C ALA A 129 9.82 1.13 25.26
N ARG A 130 10.51 2.12 24.71
CA ARG A 130 9.93 3.31 24.09
C ARG A 130 10.43 3.57 22.67
N HIS A 131 11.54 2.98 22.27
CA HIS A 131 12.13 3.16 20.95
C HIS A 131 11.86 1.95 20.06
N TYR A 132 11.31 2.23 18.88
CA TYR A 132 10.97 1.24 17.87
C TYR A 132 11.51 1.68 16.52
N ARG A 133 11.98 0.71 15.73
CA ARG A 133 12.46 0.90 14.36
C ARG A 133 11.53 0.19 13.39
N PHE A 134 11.14 0.89 12.33
CA PHE A 134 10.30 0.37 11.27
C PHE A 134 11.00 0.49 9.91
N LEU A 135 10.87 -0.55 9.08
CA LEU A 135 11.35 -0.53 7.70
C LEU A 135 10.16 -0.40 6.76
N VAL A 136 10.02 0.74 6.08
CA VAL A 136 8.93 0.92 5.11
C VAL A 136 9.36 0.33 3.77
N LEU A 137 8.72 -0.77 3.38
CA LEU A 137 9.06 -1.53 2.17
C LEU A 137 8.14 -1.16 1.00
N PRO A 138 8.64 -1.15 -0.24
CA PRO A 138 7.80 -1.07 -1.43
C PRO A 138 7.09 -2.41 -1.66
N ARG A 139 5.95 -2.39 -2.35
CA ARG A 139 5.27 -3.62 -2.80
C ARG A 139 5.29 -3.71 -4.32
N PRO A 140 5.97 -4.71 -4.91
CA PRO A 140 6.02 -4.88 -6.37
C PRO A 140 4.61 -5.01 -6.97
N GLY A 141 4.36 -4.32 -8.08
CA GLY A 141 3.06 -4.33 -8.77
C GLY A 141 1.98 -3.43 -8.15
N TRP A 142 2.29 -2.74 -7.05
CA TRP A 142 1.38 -1.83 -6.36
C TRP A 142 2.00 -0.42 -6.23
N ASN A 143 1.17 0.61 -6.29
CA ASN A 143 1.61 1.99 -6.02
C ASN A 143 1.19 2.38 -4.60
N SER A 144 2.15 2.84 -3.79
CA SER A 144 1.88 3.47 -2.49
C SER A 144 1.61 4.96 -2.70
N LEU A 145 0.84 5.57 -1.80
CA LEU A 145 0.60 7.03 -1.79
C LEU A 145 1.71 7.79 -1.04
N ASP A 146 2.94 7.31 -1.10
CA ASP A 146 4.10 7.77 -0.31
C ASP A 146 3.71 8.16 1.13
N SER A 147 2.83 7.38 1.75
CA SER A 147 2.29 7.66 3.08
C SER A 147 1.91 6.38 3.80
N PHE A 148 1.93 6.44 5.12
CA PHE A 148 1.73 5.30 6.01
C PHE A 148 1.23 5.77 7.38
N GLN A 149 0.65 4.88 8.17
CA GLN A 149 0.19 5.19 9.52
C GLN A 149 0.95 4.36 10.55
N VAL A 150 1.61 5.01 11.51
CA VAL A 150 2.13 4.34 12.71
C VAL A 150 0.96 4.13 13.66
N ALA A 151 0.59 2.87 13.87
CA ALA A 151 -0.47 2.44 14.78
C ALA A 151 0.12 1.82 16.05
N PHE A 152 -0.40 2.20 17.20
CA PHE A 152 0.04 1.71 18.51
C PHE A 152 -1.12 1.71 19.50
N ALA A 153 -0.89 1.18 20.70
CA ALA A 153 -1.83 1.27 21.80
C ALA A 153 -1.10 1.65 23.09
N ILE A 154 -1.77 2.34 24.01
CA ILE A 154 -1.27 2.63 25.36
C ILE A 154 -2.37 2.29 26.37
N ASN A 155 -2.13 1.31 27.24
CA ASN A 155 -3.11 0.76 28.18
C ASN A 155 -4.44 0.37 27.49
N GLY A 156 -4.36 -0.29 26.34
CA GLY A 156 -5.51 -0.72 25.53
C GLY A 156 -6.14 0.37 24.67
N ARG A 157 -5.72 1.64 24.80
CA ARG A 157 -6.22 2.73 23.95
C ARG A 157 -5.44 2.79 22.66
N ARG A 158 -6.09 2.40 21.56
CA ARG A 158 -5.51 2.42 20.21
C ARG A 158 -5.40 3.84 19.70
N GLU A 159 -4.26 4.14 19.09
CA GLU A 159 -3.99 5.42 18.45
C GLU A 159 -3.14 5.20 17.18
N GLY A 160 -3.15 6.18 16.28
CA GLY A 160 -2.20 6.21 15.19
C GLY A 160 -1.90 7.62 14.71
N MET A 161 -0.71 7.76 14.12
CA MET A 161 -0.25 8.98 13.48
C MET A 161 0.11 8.68 12.03
N THR A 162 -0.40 9.48 11.11
CA THR A 162 -0.15 9.31 9.67
C THR A 162 1.04 10.18 9.26
N PHE A 163 1.89 9.64 8.40
CA PHE A 163 3.04 10.32 7.82
C PHE A 163 3.01 10.20 6.31
N ALA A 164 3.51 11.23 5.64
CA ALA A 164 3.83 11.22 4.22
C ALA A 164 5.33 11.42 4.06
N TYR A 165 5.91 10.78 3.06
CA TYR A 165 7.31 10.94 2.70
C TYR A 165 7.46 11.35 1.25
N SER A 166 8.63 11.87 0.88
CA SER A 166 9.01 12.10 -0.50
C SER A 166 10.50 11.91 -0.66
N THR A 167 10.88 11.13 -1.67
CA THR A 167 12.29 10.97 -2.07
C THR A 167 12.72 12.02 -3.10
N LYS A 168 11.80 12.90 -3.53
CA LYS A 168 12.04 13.94 -4.54
C LYS A 168 12.20 15.33 -3.93
N ALA A 169 11.76 15.51 -2.69
CA ALA A 169 11.86 16.76 -1.94
C ALA A 169 12.74 16.57 -0.72
N VAL A 170 13.34 17.66 -0.25
CA VAL A 170 14.18 17.68 0.96
C VAL A 170 13.50 18.55 2.01
N CYS A 171 13.34 18.01 3.22
CA CYS A 171 12.87 18.75 4.39
C CYS A 171 13.40 18.08 5.66
N ASP A 172 13.10 18.64 6.83
CA ASP A 172 13.45 18.00 8.10
C ASP A 172 12.80 16.62 8.19
N SER A 173 13.64 15.60 8.39
CA SER A 173 13.18 14.21 8.52
C SER A 173 13.11 13.75 9.98
N SER A 174 13.39 14.64 10.94
CA SER A 174 13.33 14.39 12.39
C SER A 174 12.56 15.50 13.08
N PHE A 175 11.48 15.15 13.79
CA PHE A 175 10.62 16.12 14.47
C PHE A 175 9.74 15.45 15.52
N ASP A 176 9.23 16.26 16.45
CA ASP A 176 8.29 15.82 17.46
C ASP A 176 6.85 16.01 16.98
N VAL A 177 5.99 15.04 17.30
CA VAL A 177 4.57 15.07 16.95
C VAL A 177 3.71 14.67 18.14
N THR A 178 2.47 15.14 18.11
CA THR A 178 1.44 14.75 19.06
C THR A 178 0.31 14.11 18.27
N THR A 179 -0.12 12.93 18.71
CA THR A 179 -1.17 12.18 18.04
C THR A 179 -2.55 12.85 18.14
N PRO A 180 -3.42 12.69 17.14
CA PRO A 180 -4.64 13.49 17.03
C PRO A 180 -5.78 13.03 17.94
N THR A 181 -5.81 11.78 18.43
CA THR A 181 -6.97 11.21 19.15
C THR A 181 -6.86 11.41 20.65
N TYR A 182 -5.72 11.06 21.26
CA TYR A 182 -5.48 11.12 22.70
C TYR A 182 -4.29 12.02 23.09
N GLY A 183 -3.59 12.62 22.12
CA GLY A 183 -2.54 13.58 22.41
C GLY A 183 -1.26 12.97 22.98
N PHE A 184 -0.93 11.73 22.63
CA PHE A 184 0.33 11.13 22.99
C PHE A 184 1.48 11.75 22.18
N ALA A 185 2.50 12.22 22.89
CA ALA A 185 3.71 12.73 22.27
C ALA A 185 4.61 11.58 21.79
N MET A 186 5.20 11.76 20.61
CA MET A 186 6.23 10.89 20.05
C MET A 186 7.21 11.69 19.21
N SER A 187 8.47 11.28 19.22
CA SER A 187 9.50 11.80 18.32
C SER A 187 9.69 10.82 17.17
N VAL A 188 9.86 11.33 15.97
CA VAL A 188 10.10 10.50 14.77
C VAL A 188 11.34 10.97 14.05
N SER A 189 12.10 10.03 13.51
CA SER A 189 13.20 10.32 12.60
C SER A 189 13.20 9.34 11.44
N ALA A 190 13.31 9.86 10.22
CA ALA A 190 13.42 9.06 9.00
C ALA A 190 14.82 9.16 8.39
N SER A 191 15.33 7.99 8.01
CA SER A 191 16.58 7.83 7.26
C SER A 191 16.28 7.16 5.91
N PHE A 192 16.78 7.75 4.83
CA PHE A 192 16.61 7.20 3.48
C PHE A 192 17.84 6.40 3.04
N PRO A 193 17.68 5.38 2.19
CA PRO A 193 18.77 4.52 1.73
C PRO A 193 19.94 5.30 1.11
N GLY A 194 21.16 4.89 1.46
CA GLY A 194 22.38 5.50 0.95
C GLY A 194 22.63 6.94 1.43
N GLY A 195 22.00 7.35 2.54
CA GLY A 195 22.16 8.70 3.11
C GLY A 195 21.58 9.81 2.24
N LYS A 196 20.71 9.47 1.29
CA LYS A 196 20.08 10.45 0.42
C LYS A 196 19.16 11.36 1.23
N PRO A 197 19.10 12.66 0.90
CA PRO A 197 18.12 13.53 1.53
C PRO A 197 16.73 13.15 1.03
N GLY A 198 15.76 13.19 1.93
CA GLY A 198 14.35 13.02 1.62
C GLY A 198 13.53 13.88 2.57
N CYS A 199 12.21 13.81 2.44
CA CYS A 199 11.30 14.58 3.25
C CYS A 199 10.33 13.66 3.95
N LEU A 200 10.12 13.86 5.26
CA LEU A 200 9.07 13.23 6.04
C LEU A 200 8.18 14.34 6.61
N LYS A 201 6.86 14.17 6.53
CA LYS A 201 5.89 15.12 7.10
C LYS A 201 4.84 14.36 7.88
N ALA A 202 4.48 14.91 9.03
CA ALA A 202 3.32 14.47 9.77
C ALA A 202 2.04 14.95 9.08
N CYS A 203 1.08 14.04 8.97
CA CYS A 203 -0.25 14.30 8.45
C CYS A 203 -1.21 14.42 9.62
N ASP A 204 -1.48 15.65 10.04
CA ASP A 204 -2.45 15.90 11.08
C ASP A 204 -3.81 16.23 10.45
N ALA A 205 -4.84 15.51 10.87
CA ALA A 205 -6.22 15.67 10.43
C ALA A 205 -6.91 16.91 11.01
N ARG A 206 -6.27 17.64 11.93
CA ARG A 206 -6.87 18.81 12.58
C ARG A 206 -7.08 19.97 11.59
N PRO A 207 -8.24 20.66 11.64
CA PRO A 207 -8.47 21.86 10.84
C PRO A 207 -7.34 22.89 11.02
N GLY A 208 -6.73 23.34 9.91
CA GLY A 208 -5.61 24.28 9.92
C GLY A 208 -4.22 23.66 9.71
N TYR A 209 -4.09 22.33 9.69
CA TYR A 209 -2.85 21.65 9.32
C TYR A 209 -2.90 21.13 7.88
N PRO A 210 -1.96 21.52 7.00
CA PRO A 210 -1.95 21.08 5.61
C PRO A 210 -1.42 19.63 5.53
N GLY A 211 -2.31 18.65 5.41
CA GLY A 211 -1.92 17.24 5.28
C GLY A 211 -2.82 16.44 4.33
N HIS A 212 -2.56 16.48 3.02
CA HIS A 212 -3.11 15.50 2.08
C HIS A 212 -2.35 14.17 2.23
N CYS A 213 -2.92 13.23 2.97
CA CYS A 213 -2.31 11.90 3.15
C CYS A 213 -3.33 10.80 2.89
N ALA A 214 -2.89 9.60 2.51
CA ALA A 214 -3.73 8.52 1.99
C ALA A 214 -4.95 8.13 2.83
N PHE A 215 -4.89 8.35 4.14
CA PHE A 215 -6.00 8.08 5.04
C PHE A 215 -7.07 9.19 5.06
N PHE A 216 -6.84 10.30 4.36
CA PHE A 216 -7.84 11.26 3.88
C PHE A 216 -8.24 10.90 2.44
N THR A 217 -9.33 10.16 2.28
CA THR A 217 -9.99 10.01 0.99
C THR A 217 -10.77 11.28 0.65
N GLY A 218 -10.03 12.34 0.30
CA GLY A 218 -10.53 13.50 -0.40
C GLY A 218 -9.76 13.62 -1.71
N PHE A 219 -9.84 12.61 -2.58
CA PHE A 219 -9.32 12.73 -3.93
C PHE A 219 -10.21 13.71 -4.70
N THR A 220 -9.91 15.01 -4.61
CA THR A 220 -10.20 15.89 -5.74
C THR A 220 -9.17 15.57 -6.81
N THR A 221 -9.59 14.76 -7.77
CA THR A 221 -8.97 14.71 -9.09
C THR A 221 -8.87 16.14 -9.60
N VAL A 222 -7.65 16.58 -9.92
CA VAL A 222 -7.48 17.83 -10.68
C VAL A 222 -8.10 17.55 -12.06
N PRO A 223 -9.12 18.29 -12.49
CA PRO A 223 -9.57 18.20 -13.87
C PRO A 223 -8.54 18.93 -14.73
N GLY A 224 -7.85 18.20 -15.60
CA GLY A 224 -7.01 18.78 -16.64
C GLY A 224 -5.63 18.15 -16.76
N LEU A 225 -5.58 16.97 -17.38
CA LEU A 225 -4.55 16.54 -18.32
C LEU A 225 -5.19 15.52 -19.28
#